data_AF-A0A5K0V9E9-F1
#
_entry.id   AF-A0A5K0V9E9-F1
#
_cell.length_a   1.000
_cell.length_b   1.000
_cell.length_c   1.000
_cell.angle_alpha   90.00
_cell.angle_beta   90.00
_cell.angle_gamma   90.00
#
_symmetry.space_group_name_H-M   'P 1'
#
loop_
_entity.id
_entity.type
_entity.pdbx_description
1 polymer ?
#
loop_
_entity_poly.entity_id
_entity_poly.type
_entity_poly.pdbx_seq_one_letter_code
_entity_poly.pdbx_strand_id
1 'polypeptide(L)' 'VAVADGLRAWTILKEGHYKVDLVLTEVMTPSLSGIDLLSKIMGNDVCKNLPVI' A
#
# COMPACT_ATOMS: atom_id res chain seq x y z
N VAL A 1 8.86 6.19 3.18
CA VAL A 1 8.18 7.02 4.20
C VAL A 1 7.34 6.11 5.08
N ALA A 2 7.35 6.31 6.40
CA ALA A 2 6.50 5.53 7.31
C ALA A 2 5.18 6.26 7.54
N VAL A 3 4.08 5.51 7.57
CA VAL A 3 2.73 6.01 7.83
C VAL A 3 2.02 5.04 8.76
N ALA A 4 1.16 5.55 9.64
CA ALA A 4 0.49 4.75 10.67
C ALA A 4 -0.80 4.06 10.19
N ASP A 5 -1.22 4.31 8.94
CA ASP A 5 -2.54 3.92 8.44
C ASP A 5 -2.49 3.52 6.95
N GLY A 6 -3.20 2.44 6.62
CA GLY A 6 -3.21 1.88 5.27
C GLY A 6 -3.86 2.80 4.22
N LEU A 7 -4.83 3.65 4.58
CA LEU A 7 -5.41 4.63 3.66
C LEU A 7 -4.38 5.67 3.25
N ARG A 8 -3.53 6.12 4.19
CA ARG A 8 -2.49 7.09 3.87
C ARG A 8 -1.39 6.45 3.01
N ALA A 9 -1.04 5.20 3.28
CA ALA A 9 -0.16 4.43 2.41
C ALA A 9 -0.71 4.35 0.98
N TRP A 10 -1.99 4.03 0.83
CA TRP A 10 -2.65 3.95 -0.47
C TRP A 10 -2.66 5.28 -1.24
N THR A 11 -2.89 6.40 -0.56
CA THR A 11 -2.82 7.73 -1.20
C THR A 11 -1.44 8.01 -1.77
N ILE A 12 -0.37 7.71 -1.02
CA ILE A 12 1.02 7.92 -1.47
C ILE A 12 1.35 7.04 -2.68
N LEU A 13 0.91 5.77 -2.67
CA LEU A 13 1.12 4.85 -3.78
C LEU A 13 0.44 5.34 -5.07
N LYS A 14 -0.79 5.87 -4.96
CA LYS A 14 -1.53 6.41 -6.10
C LYS A 14 -0.96 7.70 -6.67
N GLU A 15 -0.42 8.56 -5.81
CA GLU A 15 0.17 9.82 -6.25
C GLU A 15 1.34 9.54 -7.20
N GLY A 16 2.09 8.43 -7.01
CA GLY A 16 3.13 8.00 -7.97
C GLY A 16 4.38 8.90 -7.97
N HIS A 17 4.46 9.84 -7.03
CA HIS A 17 5.61 10.74 -6.88
C HIS A 17 6.87 10.02 -6.36
N TYR A 18 6.70 8.83 -5.76
CA TYR A 18 7.77 8.03 -5.21
C TYR A 18 7.90 6.72 -5.99
N LYS A 19 9.14 6.39 -6.37
CA LYS A 19 9.47 5.05 -6.84
C LYS A 19 9.48 4.11 -5.63
N VAL A 20 8.31 3.58 -5.29
CA VAL A 20 8.17 2.54 -4.27
C VAL A 20 8.39 1.20 -4.95
N ASP A 21 9.24 0.35 -4.37
CA ASP A 21 9.57 -0.98 -4.84
C ASP A 21 9.25 -2.09 -3.82
N LEU A 22 8.82 -1.73 -2.61
CA LEU A 22 8.38 -2.63 -1.56
C LEU A 22 7.38 -1.96 -0.62
N VAL A 23 6.36 -2.69 -0.19
CA VAL A 23 5.45 -2.29 0.90
C VAL A 23 5.60 -3.27 2.04
N LEU A 24 5.82 -2.74 3.25
CA LEU A 24 5.79 -3.49 4.50
C LEU A 24 4.50 -3.13 5.23
N THR A 25 3.67 -4.10 5.58
CA THR A 25 2.37 -3.84 6.20
C THR A 25 2.05 -4.84 7.31
N GLU A 26 1.39 -4.36 8.36
CA GLU A 26 0.85 -5.24 9.39
C GLU A 26 -0.52 -5.77 8.97
N VAL A 27 -0.85 -7.00 9.38
CA VAL A 27 -2.15 -7.62 9.04
C VAL A 27 -3.33 -6.79 9.54
N MET A 28 -3.19 -6.20 10.73
CA MET A 28 -4.22 -5.39 11.38
C MET A 28 -3.69 -3.97 11.58
N THR A 29 -4.35 -3.00 10.97
CA THR A 29 -4.09 -1.57 11.15
C THR A 29 -5.40 -0.81 11.24
N PRO A 30 -5.42 0.38 11.87
CA PRO A 30 -6.59 1.25 11.81
C PRO A 30 -6.99 1.53 10.35
N SER A 31 -8.29 1.70 10.12
CA SER A 31 -8.96 2.12 8.87
C SER A 31 -8.87 1.19 7.65
N LEU A 32 -7.68 0.71 7.30
CA LEU A 32 -7.46 -0.18 6.17
C LEU A 32 -6.41 -1.22 6.58
N SER A 33 -6.79 -2.49 6.59
CA SER A 33 -5.90 -3.60 6.93
C SER A 33 -4.83 -3.82 5.87
N GLY A 34 -3.73 -4.52 6.21
CA GLY A 34 -2.71 -4.92 5.24
C GLY A 34 -3.25 -5.79 4.10
N ILE A 35 -4.26 -6.63 4.38
CA ILE A 35 -4.90 -7.48 3.37
C ILE A 35 -5.78 -6.66 2.41
N ASP A 36 -6.52 -5.68 2.93
CA ASP A 36 -7.31 -4.77 2.10
C ASP A 36 -6.40 -3.86 1.25
N LEU A 37 -5.27 -3.43 1.82
CA LEU A 37 -4.25 -2.67 1.11
C LEU A 37 -3.62 -3.50 -0.02
N LEU A 38 -3.24 -4.75 0.25
CA LEU A 38 -2.76 -5.70 -0.78
C LEU A 38 -3.78 -5.84 -1.91
N SER A 39 -5.05 -6.02 -1.57
CA SER A 39 -6.13 -6.15 -2.56
C SER A 39 -6.25 -4.91 -3.45
N LYS A 40 -6.11 -3.70 -2.88
CA LYS A 40 -6.09 -2.44 -3.64
C LYS A 40 -4.86 -2.32 -4.55
N ILE A 41 -3.68 -2.71 -4.06
CA ILE A 41 -2.43 -2.70 -4.82
C ILE A 41 -2.53 -3.63 -6.03
N MET A 42 -2.98 -4.87 -5.83
CA MET A 42 -3.15 -5.86 -6.90
C MET A 42 -4.21 -5.45 -7.93
N GLY A 43 -5.25 -4.73 -7.49
CA GLY A 43 -6.29 -4.19 -8.38
C GLY A 43 -5.87 -2.96 -9.19
N ASN A 44 -4.65 -2.45 -9.02
CA ASN A 44 -4.15 -1.26 -9.71
C ASN A 44 -3.03 -1.62 -10.69
N ASP A 45 -3.21 -1.27 -11.97
CA ASP A 45 -2.27 -1.66 -13.03
C ASP A 45 -0.84 -1.15 -12.87
N VAL A 46 -0.65 -0.04 -12.15
CA VAL A 46 0.66 0.56 -11.90
C VAL A 46 1.35 -0.14 -10.73
N CYS A 47 0.60 -0.46 -9.67
CA CYS A 47 1.15 -0.97 -8.42
C CYS A 47 1.12 -2.50 -8.30
N LYS A 48 0.40 -3.22 -9.19
CA LYS A 48 0.15 -4.67 -9.06
C LYS A 48 1.39 -5.57 -8.95
N ASN A 49 2.54 -5.10 -9.40
CA ASN A 49 3.81 -5.85 -9.35
C ASN A 49 4.65 -5.54 -8.10
N LEU A 50 4.14 -4.70 -7.21
CA LEU A 50 4.85 -4.28 -6.01
C LEU A 50 4.80 -5.40 -4.97
N PRO A 51 5.95 -5.91 -4.48
CA PRO A 51 5.95 -6.88 -3.39
C PRO A 51 5.37 -6.24 -2.12
N VAL A 52 4.53 -7.02 -1.44
CA VAL A 52 3.94 -6.68 -0.14
C VAL A 52 4.32 -7.77 0.84
N ILE A 53 4.90 -7.39 1.99
CA ILE A 53 5.33 -8.29 3.09
C ILE A 53 4.60 -7.89 4.36
#